data_AF-A0A7W0VWF3-F1
#
_entry.id   AF-A0A7W0VWF3-F1
#
_cell.length_a   1.000
_cell.length_b   1.000
_cell.length_c   1.000
_cell.angle_alpha   90.00
_cell.angle_beta   90.00
_cell.angle_gamma   90.00
#
_symmetry.space_group_name_H-M   'P 1'
#
loop_
_entity.id
_entity.type
_entity.pdbx_description
1 polymer ?
#
loop_
_entity_poly.entity_id
_entity_poly.type
_entity_poly.pdbx_seq_one_letter_code
_entity_poly.pdbx_strand_id
1 'polypeptide(L)'
;IAGGAGGAGSMQGAGCGGGGGGSGGYIGLEAPTVTISGDLSANGGGGGGGAAINGFSSNGTDGRTGTDPAAGGAPSQSCGVAGAPGGTVGLGGGSVVGVDACGGGGAGGGAGYILIWSQDYSAMGATISPAPLRDLP
;
A
#
# COMPACT_ATOMS: atom_id res chain seq x y z
N ILE A 1 10.75 5.74 -5.57
CA ILE A 1 9.71 4.98 -4.84
C ILE A 1 9.55 3.62 -5.49
N ALA A 2 9.40 2.56 -4.71
CA ALA A 2 9.07 1.20 -5.15
C ALA A 2 7.70 0.82 -4.55
N GLY A 3 6.70 1.70 -4.72
CA GLY A 3 5.38 1.54 -4.14
C GLY A 3 4.51 0.57 -4.93
N GLY A 4 3.57 -0.09 -4.25
CA GLY A 4 2.56 -0.93 -4.89
C GLY A 4 1.41 -0.13 -5.50
N ALA A 5 0.80 -0.64 -6.58
CA ALA A 5 -0.33 0.03 -7.23
C ALA A 5 -1.61 -0.02 -6.38
N GLY A 6 -2.48 0.97 -6.53
CA GLY A 6 -3.83 0.97 -5.97
C GLY A 6 -4.73 -0.07 -6.62
N GLY A 7 -5.59 -0.71 -5.83
CA GLY A 7 -6.59 -1.66 -6.30
C GLY A 7 -7.74 -0.96 -7.01
N ALA A 8 -8.26 -1.57 -8.08
CA ALA A 8 -9.40 -1.04 -8.82
C ALA A 8 -10.68 -1.09 -7.98
N GLY A 9 -11.49 -0.03 -8.00
CA GLY A 9 -12.85 -0.07 -7.46
C GLY A 9 -13.77 -0.95 -8.32
N SER A 10 -14.84 -1.45 -7.72
CA SER A 10 -15.90 -2.15 -8.45
C SER A 10 -16.56 -1.25 -9.50
N MET A 11 -16.76 -1.81 -10.69
CA MET A 11 -17.52 -1.21 -11.79
C MET A 11 -19.03 -1.29 -11.53
N GLN A 12 -19.79 -0.43 -12.20
CA GLN A 12 -21.25 -0.50 -12.20
C GLN A 12 -21.73 -1.82 -12.82
N GLY A 13 -22.76 -2.42 -12.23
CA GLY A 13 -23.41 -3.63 -12.73
C GLY A 13 -22.70 -4.94 -12.39
N ALA A 14 -21.50 -4.90 -11.79
CA ALA A 14 -20.70 -6.10 -11.57
C ALA A 14 -21.09 -6.88 -10.30
N GLY A 15 -21.64 -6.20 -9.28
CA GLY A 15 -21.95 -6.80 -7.96
C GLY A 15 -20.73 -7.45 -7.28
N CYS A 16 -19.52 -7.12 -7.73
CA CYS A 16 -18.27 -7.72 -7.28
C CYS A 16 -17.58 -6.84 -6.24
N GLY A 17 -16.62 -7.43 -5.53
CA GLY A 17 -15.77 -6.66 -4.62
C GLY A 17 -14.73 -5.82 -5.34
N GLY A 18 -14.16 -4.85 -4.63
CA GLY A 18 -13.00 -4.09 -5.08
C GLY A 18 -11.75 -4.96 -5.21
N GLY A 19 -10.86 -4.59 -6.13
CA GLY A 19 -9.56 -5.24 -6.34
C GLY A 19 -8.59 -4.93 -5.21
N GLY A 20 -7.71 -5.89 -4.87
CA GLY A 20 -6.67 -5.70 -3.87
C GLY A 20 -5.59 -4.70 -4.32
N GLY A 21 -4.94 -4.04 -3.37
CA GLY A 21 -3.77 -3.20 -3.59
C GLY A 21 -2.52 -4.04 -3.83
N GLY A 22 -1.60 -3.53 -4.66
CA GLY A 22 -0.30 -4.14 -4.94
C GLY A 22 0.66 -3.97 -3.77
N SER A 23 1.56 -4.95 -3.59
CA SER A 23 2.60 -4.87 -2.57
C SER A 23 3.67 -3.83 -2.91
N GLY A 24 4.31 -3.30 -1.89
CA GLY A 24 5.57 -2.58 -2.04
C GLY A 24 6.68 -3.50 -2.57
N GLY A 25 7.67 -2.89 -3.21
CA GLY A 25 8.80 -3.57 -3.83
C GLY A 25 10.00 -3.75 -2.90
N TYR A 26 11.14 -4.04 -3.52
CA TYR A 26 12.42 -4.19 -2.85
C TYR A 26 13.36 -3.03 -3.21
N ILE A 27 14.05 -2.49 -2.21
CA ILE A 27 15.17 -1.57 -2.40
C ILE A 27 16.39 -2.12 -1.66
N GLY A 28 17.46 -2.44 -2.39
CA GLY A 28 18.74 -2.86 -1.84
C GLY A 28 19.80 -1.82 -2.09
N LEU A 29 20.50 -1.38 -1.03
CA LEU A 29 21.63 -0.47 -1.11
C LEU A 29 22.87 -1.16 -0.52
N GLU A 30 23.90 -1.33 -1.34
CA GLU A 30 25.16 -1.97 -0.95
C GLU A 30 26.33 -1.05 -1.31
N ALA A 31 27.01 -0.53 -0.28
CA ALA A 31 28.19 0.29 -0.43
C ALA A 31 28.92 0.43 0.93
N PRO A 32 30.24 0.70 0.95
CA PRO A 32 30.96 1.01 2.20
C PRO A 32 30.30 2.14 3.00
N THR A 33 29.79 3.15 2.28
CA THR A 33 29.06 4.30 2.85
C THR A 33 27.75 4.50 2.10
N VAL A 34 26.65 4.64 2.83
CA VAL A 34 25.31 4.97 2.32
C VAL A 34 24.77 6.18 3.06
N THR A 35 24.52 7.26 2.33
CA THR A 35 23.87 8.48 2.86
C THR A 35 22.53 8.69 2.17
N ILE A 36 21.46 8.74 2.96
CA ILE A 36 20.11 9.04 2.49
C ILE A 36 19.70 10.41 3.05
N SER A 37 19.37 11.34 2.16
CA SER A 37 18.98 12.71 2.51
C SER A 37 17.54 13.07 2.13
N GLY A 38 16.79 12.13 1.53
CA GLY A 38 15.43 12.32 1.08
C GLY A 38 14.55 11.09 1.30
N ASP A 39 13.39 11.06 0.65
CA ASP A 39 12.42 10.00 0.87
C ASP A 39 12.81 8.70 0.16
N LEU A 40 12.84 7.60 0.91
CA LEU A 40 13.01 6.25 0.39
C LEU A 40 11.80 5.40 0.78
N SER A 41 10.97 5.02 -0.21
CA SER A 41 9.73 4.30 0.06
C SER A 41 9.53 3.03 -0.76
N ALA A 42 9.05 1.99 -0.09
CA ALA A 42 8.63 0.70 -0.65
C ALA A 42 7.29 0.27 -0.02
N ASN A 43 6.32 1.19 0.06
CA ASN A 43 5.03 0.97 0.71
C ASN A 43 4.01 0.26 -0.21
N GLY A 44 3.05 -0.45 0.37
CA GLY A 44 1.94 -1.06 -0.38
C GLY A 44 0.89 -0.06 -0.84
N GLY A 45 0.17 -0.38 -1.92
CA GLY A 45 -0.99 0.37 -2.40
C GLY A 45 -2.27 0.05 -1.63
N GLY A 46 -3.25 0.96 -1.63
CA GLY A 46 -4.56 0.71 -1.02
C GLY A 46 -5.45 -0.15 -1.91
N GLY A 47 -6.35 -0.94 -1.32
CA GLY A 47 -7.35 -1.71 -2.08
C GLY A 47 -8.48 -0.83 -2.62
N GLY A 48 -9.18 -1.27 -3.66
CA GLY A 48 -10.33 -0.57 -4.23
C GLY A 48 -11.61 -0.73 -3.40
N GLY A 49 -12.54 0.21 -3.54
CA GLY A 49 -13.85 0.10 -2.88
C GLY A 49 -14.76 -0.96 -3.51
N GLY A 50 -15.74 -1.43 -2.75
CA GLY A 50 -16.87 -2.22 -3.24
C GLY A 50 -18.05 -1.34 -3.67
N ALA A 51 -18.90 -1.84 -4.58
CA ALA A 51 -20.05 -1.10 -5.08
C ALA A 51 -21.30 -1.97 -5.25
N ALA A 52 -22.46 -1.40 -4.93
CA ALA A 52 -23.75 -1.98 -5.28
C ALA A 52 -23.92 -2.11 -6.80
N ILE A 53 -24.84 -2.97 -7.25
CA ILE A 53 -25.13 -3.21 -8.68
C ILE A 53 -25.34 -1.91 -9.47
N ASN A 54 -25.98 -0.89 -8.88
CA ASN A 54 -26.25 0.37 -9.57
C ASN A 54 -25.20 1.48 -9.31
N GLY A 55 -24.15 1.20 -8.54
CA GLY A 55 -23.12 2.16 -8.15
C GLY A 55 -21.75 1.84 -8.74
N PHE A 56 -20.88 2.83 -8.74
CA PHE A 56 -19.43 2.65 -8.88
C PHE A 56 -18.77 2.98 -7.54
N SER A 57 -17.55 2.49 -7.36
CA SER A 57 -16.69 2.84 -6.24
C SER A 57 -15.38 3.42 -6.75
N SER A 58 -14.56 3.92 -5.84
CA SER A 58 -13.26 4.49 -6.22
C SER A 58 -12.13 3.48 -6.10
N ASN A 59 -11.08 3.69 -6.88
CA ASN A 59 -9.83 2.96 -6.76
C ASN A 59 -9.14 3.32 -5.44
N GLY A 60 -8.33 2.40 -4.92
CA GLY A 60 -7.33 2.73 -3.91
C GLY A 60 -6.22 3.59 -4.50
N THR A 61 -5.42 4.23 -3.64
CA THR A 61 -4.27 5.02 -4.07
C THR A 61 -3.02 4.14 -4.16
N ASP A 62 -2.08 4.51 -5.03
CA ASP A 62 -0.75 3.90 -5.07
C ASP A 62 0.02 4.12 -3.76
N GLY A 63 1.03 3.27 -3.53
CA GLY A 63 2.01 3.39 -2.46
C GLY A 63 2.72 4.73 -2.52
N ARG A 64 2.65 5.51 -1.45
CA ARG A 64 3.17 6.88 -1.35
C ARG A 64 4.50 6.95 -0.59
N THR A 65 5.20 8.07 -0.69
CA THR A 65 6.31 8.40 0.22
C THR A 65 5.78 8.67 1.62
N GLY A 66 6.65 8.53 2.62
CA GLY A 66 6.28 8.72 4.03
C GLY A 66 5.77 7.45 4.71
N THR A 67 5.36 7.61 5.96
CA THR A 67 4.88 6.51 6.83
C THR A 67 3.37 6.33 6.78
N ASP A 68 2.65 7.24 6.12
CA ASP A 68 1.20 7.19 6.00
C ASP A 68 0.76 6.13 4.98
N PRO A 69 -0.11 5.19 5.37
CA PRO A 69 -0.66 4.18 4.48
C PRO A 69 -1.33 4.76 3.24
N ALA A 70 -1.11 4.13 2.08
CA ALA A 70 -1.94 4.39 0.90
C ALA A 70 -3.41 4.14 1.23
N ALA A 71 -4.29 5.08 0.85
CA ALA A 71 -5.69 5.01 1.24
C ALA A 71 -6.41 3.98 0.36
N GLY A 72 -7.32 3.21 0.96
CA GLY A 72 -8.23 2.40 0.18
C GLY A 72 -9.31 3.24 -0.51
N GLY A 73 -9.92 2.67 -1.53
CA GLY A 73 -11.00 3.30 -2.28
C GLY A 73 -12.28 3.41 -1.45
N ALA A 74 -12.94 4.56 -1.53
CA ALA A 74 -14.26 4.79 -0.97
C ALA A 74 -15.33 3.91 -1.65
N PRO A 75 -16.31 3.40 -0.88
CA PRO A 75 -17.39 2.56 -1.38
C PRO A 75 -18.47 3.36 -2.10
N SER A 76 -19.38 2.66 -2.78
CA SER A 76 -20.66 3.26 -3.23
C SER A 76 -21.59 3.54 -2.04
N GLN A 77 -22.41 4.61 -2.13
CA GLN A 77 -23.20 5.17 -1.01
C GLN A 77 -24.22 4.24 -0.32
N SER A 78 -24.58 3.10 -0.90
CA SER A 78 -25.70 2.28 -0.43
C SER A 78 -25.32 1.16 0.54
N CYS A 79 -24.26 0.41 0.23
CA CYS A 79 -23.92 -0.84 0.95
C CYS A 79 -22.54 -1.41 0.59
N GLY A 80 -21.73 -0.68 -0.20
CA GLY A 80 -20.38 -1.14 -0.54
C GLY A 80 -19.44 -1.00 0.66
N VAL A 81 -18.37 -1.79 0.70
CA VAL A 81 -17.34 -1.69 1.74
C VAL A 81 -16.10 -0.97 1.20
N ALA A 82 -15.50 -0.09 2.01
CA ALA A 82 -14.28 0.60 1.63
C ALA A 82 -13.12 -0.39 1.41
N GLY A 83 -12.24 -0.07 0.47
CA GLY A 83 -10.96 -0.77 0.34
C GLY A 83 -10.09 -0.54 1.58
N ALA A 84 -9.24 -1.50 1.89
CA ALA A 84 -8.33 -1.38 3.02
C ALA A 84 -7.05 -0.59 2.66
N PRO A 85 -6.42 0.06 3.65
CA PRO A 85 -5.18 0.81 3.42
C PRO A 85 -3.99 -0.11 3.11
N GLY A 86 -3.01 0.39 2.36
CA GLY A 86 -1.75 -0.31 2.08
C GLY A 86 -0.81 -0.40 3.31
N GLY A 87 0.22 -1.24 3.25
CA GLY A 87 1.19 -1.41 4.34
C GLY A 87 2.33 -0.39 4.30
N THR A 88 2.76 0.10 5.47
CA THR A 88 3.93 1.00 5.63
C THR A 88 4.93 0.54 6.68
N VAL A 89 4.48 -0.12 7.76
CA VAL A 89 5.35 -0.53 8.89
C VAL A 89 5.31 -2.06 9.14
N GLY A 90 4.41 -2.79 8.46
CA GLY A 90 4.30 -4.25 8.52
C GLY A 90 4.06 -4.84 7.13
N LEU A 91 4.42 -6.11 6.94
CA LEU A 91 4.30 -6.80 5.64
C LEU A 91 2.85 -6.95 5.18
N GLY A 92 1.88 -6.86 6.09
CA GLY A 92 0.45 -6.90 5.76
C GLY A 92 -0.09 -5.50 5.45
N GLY A 93 -0.85 -5.39 4.36
CA GLY A 93 -1.81 -4.29 4.22
C GLY A 93 -3.04 -4.51 5.11
N GLY A 94 -3.95 -3.56 5.14
CA GLY A 94 -5.21 -3.72 5.84
C GLY A 94 -6.05 -4.84 5.22
N SER A 95 -6.79 -5.55 6.06
CA SER A 95 -7.82 -6.51 5.63
C SER A 95 -9.18 -5.83 5.56
N VAL A 96 -10.03 -6.31 4.67
CA VAL A 96 -11.46 -5.94 4.62
C VAL A 96 -12.28 -7.09 5.16
N VAL A 97 -13.22 -6.80 6.06
CA VAL A 97 -14.24 -7.73 6.55
C VAL A 97 -15.61 -7.17 6.17
N GLY A 98 -16.39 -7.95 5.42
CA GLY A 98 -17.71 -7.55 4.93
C GLY A 98 -17.87 -7.92 3.46
N VAL A 99 -18.61 -9.00 3.21
CA VAL A 99 -19.06 -9.41 1.87
C VAL A 99 -20.59 -9.30 1.88
N ASP A 100 -21.08 -8.07 1.93
CA ASP A 100 -22.51 -7.81 1.88
C ASP A 100 -23.02 -7.96 0.44
N ALA A 101 -24.33 -7.77 0.24
CA ALA A 101 -24.99 -7.89 -1.07
C ALA A 101 -24.39 -6.98 -2.18
N CYS A 102 -23.49 -6.07 -1.84
CA CYS A 102 -22.93 -5.02 -2.68
C CYS A 102 -21.41 -5.14 -2.87
N GLY A 103 -20.86 -6.33 -2.64
CA GLY A 103 -19.43 -6.61 -2.81
C GLY A 103 -18.55 -6.02 -1.70
N GLY A 104 -17.54 -6.76 -1.28
CA GLY A 104 -16.56 -6.29 -0.31
C GLY A 104 -15.56 -5.29 -0.91
N GLY A 105 -14.87 -4.53 -0.07
CA GLY A 105 -13.69 -3.78 -0.49
C GLY A 105 -12.51 -4.70 -0.75
N GLY A 106 -11.54 -4.22 -1.54
CA GLY A 106 -10.28 -4.91 -1.77
C GLY A 106 -9.34 -4.77 -0.58
N ALA A 107 -8.57 -5.81 -0.28
CA ALA A 107 -7.49 -5.74 0.71
C ALA A 107 -6.40 -4.75 0.28
N GLY A 108 -5.70 -4.15 1.24
CA GLY A 108 -4.53 -3.33 0.95
C GLY A 108 -3.31 -4.20 0.62
N GLY A 109 -2.41 -3.67 -0.20
CA GLY A 109 -1.14 -4.31 -0.50
C GLY A 109 -0.18 -4.25 0.67
N GLY A 110 0.62 -5.32 0.82
CA GLY A 110 1.67 -5.39 1.83
C GLY A 110 2.77 -4.35 1.65
N ALA A 111 3.43 -3.95 2.74
CA ALA A 111 4.65 -3.17 2.61
C ALA A 111 5.77 -4.04 2.02
N GLY A 112 6.65 -3.41 1.24
CA GLY A 112 7.86 -4.01 0.71
C GLY A 112 8.98 -4.06 1.75
N TYR A 113 10.22 -4.04 1.30
CA TYR A 113 11.37 -4.06 2.20
C TYR A 113 12.56 -3.29 1.65
N ILE A 114 13.31 -2.70 2.58
CA ILE A 114 14.52 -1.92 2.28
C ILE A 114 15.67 -2.58 3.02
N LEU A 115 16.71 -3.00 2.29
CA LEU A 115 17.94 -3.55 2.89
C LEU A 115 19.10 -2.59 2.64
N ILE A 116 19.87 -2.36 3.70
CA ILE A 116 21.07 -1.53 3.66
C ILE A 116 22.24 -2.35 4.18
N TRP A 117 23.17 -2.66 3.28
CA TRP A 117 24.46 -3.26 3.57
C TRP A 117 25.54 -2.18 3.49
N SER A 118 25.88 -1.62 4.65
CA SER A 118 26.85 -0.53 4.74
C SER A 118 27.48 -0.45 6.13
N GLN A 119 28.79 -0.21 6.16
CA GLN A 119 29.51 0.05 7.41
C GLN A 119 29.16 1.44 7.93
N ASP A 120 29.11 2.43 7.02
CA ASP A 120 28.81 3.81 7.33
C ASP A 120 27.46 4.23 6.73
N TYR A 121 26.39 3.97 7.48
CA TYR A 121 25.03 4.38 7.11
C TYR A 121 24.59 5.65 7.85
N SER A 122 24.10 6.65 7.11
CA SER A 122 23.48 7.85 7.65
C SER A 122 22.16 8.19 6.94
N ALA A 123 21.15 8.57 7.71
CA ALA A 123 19.83 8.96 7.21
C ALA A 123 19.27 10.22 7.90
N MET A 124 20.16 11.12 8.31
CA MET A 124 19.73 12.35 9.01
C MET A 124 18.76 13.17 8.14
N GLY A 125 17.52 13.32 8.63
CA GLY A 125 16.47 14.07 7.96
C GLY A 125 15.74 13.33 6.83
N ALA A 126 16.04 12.05 6.60
CA ALA A 126 15.36 11.24 5.59
C ALA A 126 14.09 10.59 6.14
N THR A 127 13.06 10.48 5.30
CA THR A 127 11.88 9.65 5.57
C THR A 127 12.03 8.31 4.87
N ILE A 128 12.13 7.22 5.64
CA ILE A 128 12.32 5.88 5.09
C ILE A 128 11.16 4.99 5.54
N SER A 129 10.44 4.39 4.59
CA SER A 129 9.28 3.54 4.87
C SER A 129 9.14 2.42 3.83
N PRO A 130 9.16 1.14 4.23
CA PRO A 130 9.30 0.64 5.60
C PRO A 130 10.67 0.92 6.22
N ALA A 131 10.81 0.74 7.53
CA ALA A 131 12.10 0.89 8.20
C ALA A 131 13.13 -0.07 7.57
N PRO A 132 14.37 0.39 7.32
CA PRO A 132 15.36 -0.43 6.64
C PRO A 132 15.86 -1.55 7.57
N LEU A 133 15.96 -2.76 7.02
CA LEU A 133 16.71 -3.85 7.61
C LEU A 133 18.20 -3.58 7.38
N ARG A 134 18.97 -3.61 8.46
CA ARG A 134 20.42 -3.43 8.43
C ARG A 134 21.10 -4.76 8.68
N ASP A 135 21.76 -5.29 7.66
CA ASP A 135 22.68 -6.39 7.81
C ASP A 135 24.09 -5.83 7.70
N LEU A 136 24.78 -5.83 8.83
CA LEU A 136 26.20 -5.51 8.90
C LEU A 136 26.99 -6.78 8.57
N PRO A 137 27.84 -6.81 7.53
CA PRO A 137 28.90 -7.81 7.43
C PRO A 137 29.97 -7.61 8.52
#